data_AF-A0A1Y2MGZ6-F1
#
_entry.id   AF-A0A1Y2MGZ6-F1
#
_cell.length_a   1.000
_cell.length_b   1.000
_cell.length_c   1.000
_cell.angle_alpha   90.00
_cell.angle_beta   90.00
_cell.angle_gamma   90.00
#
_symmetry.space_group_name_H-M   'P 1'
#
loop_
_entity.id
_entity.type
_entity.pdbx_description
1 polymer ?
#
loop_
_entity_poly.entity_id
_entity_poly.type
_entity_poly.pdbx_seq_one_letter_code
_entity_poly.pdbx_strand_id
1 'polypeptide(L)'
;MIHVGRAAAASVLALGLAGITACAPGQPAPPQTPPPPSAASAPAQPATAVSPEHNQADVQFVKMMVPHHQQALRMAEIVLAKPDLNPQVRRMTEKIQREQGPEIEKMQSWLAAWNAGPAMSLEQAQGMQGLLSPAPRTSSSGPGTGGENTLSRSGVAATSRRCT
;
A
#
# COMPACT_ATOMS: atom_id res chain seq x y z
N MET A 1 -25.29 15.45 48.32
CA MET A 1 -24.39 16.61 48.14
C MET A 1 -22.96 16.13 48.38
N ILE A 2 -22.17 15.96 47.32
CA ILE A 2 -20.72 15.67 47.40
C ILE A 2 -20.07 16.57 46.34
N HIS A 3 -19.25 17.52 46.78
CA HIS A 3 -18.40 18.37 45.93
C HIS A 3 -16.95 18.01 46.23
N VAL A 4 -16.27 17.41 45.26
CA VAL A 4 -14.80 17.37 45.15
C VAL A 4 -14.55 17.22 43.66
N GLY A 5 -13.89 18.07 42.90
CA GLY A 5 -12.91 19.12 43.16
C GLY A 5 -12.01 19.08 41.92
N ARG A 6 -12.31 19.92 40.90
CA ARG A 6 -11.53 19.98 39.66
C ARG A 6 -10.17 20.60 39.97
N ALA A 7 -9.09 19.85 39.79
CA ALA A 7 -7.74 20.39 39.72
C ALA A 7 -7.24 20.28 38.27
N ALA A 8 -6.87 21.43 37.71
CA ALA A 8 -6.34 21.59 36.37
C ALA A 8 -4.81 21.55 36.36
N ALA A 9 -4.28 21.10 35.23
CA ALA A 9 -3.01 21.46 34.59
C ALA A 9 -1.67 21.15 35.29
N ALA A 10 -0.82 20.39 34.60
CA ALA A 10 0.39 20.94 33.96
C ALA A 10 1.05 19.86 33.08
N SER A 11 1.15 20.13 31.78
CA SER A 11 1.95 19.38 30.83
C SER A 11 3.44 19.70 31.03
N VAL A 12 4.30 18.69 31.15
CA VAL A 12 5.74 18.85 30.93
C VAL A 12 6.15 17.91 29.80
N LEU A 13 6.31 18.51 28.63
CA LEU A 13 6.91 17.92 27.44
C LEU A 13 8.44 18.01 27.60
N ALA A 14 9.12 16.89 27.83
CA ALA A 14 10.57 16.81 27.78
C ALA A 14 10.98 15.92 26.60
N LEU A 15 11.25 16.54 25.45
CA LEU A 15 11.98 15.91 24.35
C LEU A 15 13.46 15.77 24.75
N GLY A 16 13.85 14.59 25.21
CA GLY A 16 15.25 14.21 25.35
C GLY A 16 15.81 13.70 24.03
N LEU A 17 16.35 14.59 23.20
CA LEU A 17 17.10 14.20 22.00
C LEU A 17 18.54 13.89 22.40
N ALA A 18 18.82 12.62 22.73
CA ALA A 18 20.18 12.14 22.97
C ALA A 18 20.95 12.10 21.64
N GLY A 19 21.83 13.09 21.43
CA GLY A 19 22.75 13.14 20.32
C GLY A 19 23.84 12.08 20.46
N ILE A 20 23.74 11.00 19.70
CA ILE A 20 24.85 10.06 19.46
C ILE A 20 25.82 10.71 18.48
N THR A 21 26.94 11.22 18.99
CA THR A 21 28.06 11.69 18.15
C THR A 21 28.84 10.49 17.63
N ALA A 22 28.53 10.04 16.41
CA ALA A 22 29.31 9.02 15.72
C ALA A 22 30.50 9.72 15.02
N CYS A 23 31.71 9.51 15.53
CA CYS A 23 32.94 9.91 14.86
C CYS A 23 33.26 8.86 13.79
N ALA A 24 33.10 9.21 12.51
CA ALA A 24 33.54 8.39 11.38
C ALA A 24 34.68 9.11 10.64
N PRO A 25 35.84 8.45 10.41
CA PRO A 25 36.89 9.03 9.57
C PRO A 25 36.39 9.13 8.12
N GLY A 26 36.54 10.32 7.54
CA GLY A 26 36.01 10.68 6.23
C GLY A 26 36.60 9.86 5.09
N GLN A 27 35.74 9.11 4.41
CA GLN A 27 36.02 8.50 3.12
C GLN A 27 35.64 9.50 2.02
N PRO A 28 36.51 9.83 1.04
CA PRO A 28 36.14 10.72 -0.05
C PRO A 28 35.04 10.06 -0.90
N ALA A 29 33.91 10.75 -1.04
CA ALA A 29 32.77 10.28 -1.82
C ALA A 29 33.14 10.20 -3.32
N PRO A 30 32.70 9.16 -4.05
CA PRO A 30 32.77 9.14 -5.51
C PRO A 30 31.90 10.27 -6.09
N PRO A 31 32.22 10.79 -7.30
CA PRO A 31 31.45 11.86 -7.92
C PRO A 31 29.99 11.44 -8.10
N GLN A 32 29.10 12.13 -7.39
CA GLN A 32 27.65 11.92 -7.49
C GLN A 32 27.16 12.64 -8.76
N THR A 33 26.75 11.87 -9.76
CA THR A 33 25.92 12.39 -10.85
C THR A 33 24.62 12.92 -10.23
N PRO A 34 24.20 14.17 -10.54
CA PRO A 34 22.96 14.70 -9.98
C PRO A 34 21.77 13.82 -10.43
N PRO A 35 20.81 13.54 -9.54
CA PRO A 35 19.57 12.89 -9.96
C PRO A 35 18.85 13.77 -11.00
N PRO A 36 18.13 13.18 -11.97
CA PRO A 36 17.29 13.96 -12.87
C PRO A 36 16.28 14.78 -12.06
N PRO A 37 15.88 15.98 -12.53
CA PRO A 37 14.86 16.76 -11.85
C PRO A 37 13.59 15.91 -11.70
N SER A 38 13.10 15.81 -10.46
CA SER A 38 11.81 15.22 -10.15
C SER A 38 10.76 15.85 -11.07
N ALA A 39 10.00 15.01 -11.76
CA ALA A 39 8.87 15.44 -12.56
C ALA A 39 7.99 16.38 -11.72
N ALA A 40 7.82 17.59 -12.23
CA ALA A 40 7.01 18.62 -11.61
C ALA A 40 5.61 18.07 -11.29
N SER A 41 5.11 18.44 -10.11
CA SER A 41 3.75 18.16 -9.69
C SER A 41 2.77 18.58 -10.78
N ALA A 42 1.87 17.68 -11.17
CA ALA A 42 0.78 17.99 -12.08
C ALA A 42 -0.04 19.18 -11.52
N PRO A 43 -0.56 20.08 -12.38
CA PRO A 43 -1.33 21.22 -11.91
C PRO A 43 -2.62 20.73 -11.22
N ALA A 44 -2.85 21.22 -10.00
CA ALA A 44 -4.10 21.03 -9.29
C ALA A 44 -5.25 21.64 -10.11
N GLN A 45 -6.23 20.80 -10.46
CA GLN A 45 -7.45 21.25 -11.15
C GLN A 45 -8.25 22.18 -10.23
N PRO A 46 -8.90 23.24 -10.76
CA PRO A 46 -9.72 24.14 -9.96
C PRO A 46 -10.90 23.38 -9.35
N ALA A 47 -10.96 23.35 -8.02
CA ALA A 47 -12.04 22.70 -7.28
C ALA A 47 -13.37 23.43 -7.52
N THR A 48 -14.25 22.84 -8.32
CA THR A 48 -15.62 23.32 -8.47
C THR A 48 -16.44 22.97 -7.23
N ALA A 49 -17.11 23.98 -6.67
CA ALA A 49 -18.08 23.95 -5.57
C ALA A 49 -17.66 23.14 -4.32
N VAL A 50 -17.09 23.86 -3.35
CA VAL A 50 -17.00 23.45 -1.95
C VAL A 50 -18.40 23.44 -1.33
N SER A 51 -18.95 22.27 -1.05
CA SER A 51 -19.84 22.16 0.11
C SER A 51 -18.95 22.35 1.35
N PRO A 52 -19.41 22.97 2.44
CA PRO A 52 -18.59 23.16 3.64
C PRO A 52 -18.07 21.83 4.24
N GLU A 53 -18.65 20.70 3.83
CA GLU A 53 -18.35 19.36 4.32
C GLU A 53 -17.52 18.49 3.35
N HIS A 54 -17.51 18.80 2.05
CA HIS A 54 -16.81 18.00 1.02
C HIS A 54 -16.56 18.80 -0.27
N ASN A 55 -15.55 18.40 -1.03
CA ASN A 55 -15.22 18.94 -2.35
C ASN A 55 -15.12 17.81 -3.41
N GLN A 56 -14.83 18.19 -4.66
CA GLN A 56 -14.71 17.21 -5.75
C GLN A 56 -13.58 16.19 -5.54
N ALA A 57 -12.48 16.57 -4.89
CA ALA A 57 -11.40 15.63 -4.59
C ALA A 57 -11.86 14.55 -3.61
N ASP A 58 -12.68 14.90 -2.62
CA ASP A 58 -13.27 13.93 -1.67
C ASP A 58 -14.19 12.94 -2.41
N VAL A 59 -15.04 13.45 -3.30
CA VAL A 59 -15.91 12.59 -4.13
C VAL A 59 -15.08 11.62 -4.97
N GLN A 60 -14.03 12.10 -5.64
CA GLN A 60 -13.16 11.26 -6.46
C GLN A 60 -12.39 10.25 -5.62
N PHE A 61 -11.87 10.66 -4.47
CA PHE A 61 -11.20 9.77 -3.52
C PHE A 61 -12.12 8.61 -3.13
N VAL A 62 -13.35 8.91 -2.71
CA VAL A 62 -14.31 7.88 -2.28
C VAL A 62 -14.73 6.98 -3.45
N LYS A 63 -14.97 7.54 -4.64
CA LYS A 63 -15.32 6.77 -5.85
C LYS A 63 -14.23 5.80 -6.28
N MET A 64 -12.96 6.12 -6.01
CA MET A 64 -11.82 5.24 -6.27
C MET A 64 -11.55 4.25 -5.13
N MET A 65 -11.78 4.67 -3.88
CA MET A 65 -11.41 3.87 -2.71
C MET A 65 -12.40 2.74 -2.43
N VAL A 66 -13.69 2.91 -2.75
CA VAL A 66 -14.67 1.82 -2.65
C VAL A 66 -14.26 0.57 -3.45
N PRO A 67 -13.99 0.65 -4.78
CA PRO A 67 -13.56 -0.53 -5.52
C PRO A 67 -12.16 -1.00 -5.10
N HIS A 68 -11.26 -0.12 -4.66
CA HIS A 68 -9.97 -0.53 -4.11
C HIS A 68 -10.13 -1.41 -2.86
N HIS A 69 -11.01 -1.04 -1.94
CA HIS A 69 -11.33 -1.85 -0.76
C HIS A 69 -12.01 -3.17 -1.13
N GLN A 70 -12.93 -3.16 -2.10
CA GLN A 70 -13.56 -4.39 -2.58
C GLN A 70 -12.52 -5.35 -3.20
N GLN A 71 -11.51 -4.83 -3.90
CA GLN A 71 -10.39 -5.63 -4.39
C GLN A 71 -9.59 -6.25 -3.23
N ALA A 72 -9.32 -5.50 -2.16
CA ALA A 72 -8.61 -6.01 -0.99
C ALA A 72 -9.40 -7.12 -0.28
N LEU A 73 -10.73 -7.02 -0.18
CA LEU A 73 -11.57 -8.09 0.36
C LEU A 73 -11.49 -9.37 -0.49
N ARG A 74 -11.54 -9.26 -1.82
CA ARG A 74 -11.37 -10.42 -2.70
C ARG A 74 -9.98 -11.05 -2.56
N MET A 75 -8.93 -10.23 -2.44
CA MET A 75 -7.58 -10.74 -2.20
C MET A 75 -7.46 -11.43 -0.85
N ALA A 76 -8.13 -10.92 0.18
CA ALA A 76 -8.17 -11.53 1.49
C ALA A 76 -8.84 -12.92 1.47
N GLU A 77 -9.96 -13.05 0.74
CA GLU A 77 -10.63 -14.35 0.52
C GLU A 77 -9.70 -15.36 -0.16
N ILE A 78 -8.99 -14.94 -1.22
CA ILE A 78 -8.02 -15.78 -1.93
C ILE A 78 -6.92 -16.27 -0.99
N VAL A 79 -6.39 -15.38 -0.13
CA VAL A 79 -5.33 -15.73 0.83
C VAL A 79 -5.84 -16.71 1.89
N LEU A 80 -7.04 -16.49 2.43
CA LEU A 80 -7.63 -17.34 3.46
C LEU A 80 -8.00 -18.74 2.96
N ALA A 81 -8.28 -18.87 1.65
CA ALA A 81 -8.54 -20.16 1.02
C ALA A 81 -7.28 -21.03 0.85
N LYS A 82 -6.07 -20.50 1.09
CA LYS A 82 -4.83 -21.27 0.91
C LYS A 82 -4.65 -22.32 2.01
N PRO A 83 -4.28 -23.57 1.67
CA PRO A 83 -3.86 -24.55 2.65
C PRO A 83 -2.57 -24.09 3.34
N ASP A 84 -2.37 -24.53 4.59
CA ASP A 84 -1.16 -24.28 5.37
C ASP A 84 -0.76 -22.80 5.53
N LEU A 85 -1.77 -21.91 5.57
CA LEU A 85 -1.54 -20.47 5.75
C LEU A 85 -0.90 -20.19 7.12
N ASN A 86 0.21 -19.46 7.11
CA ASN A 86 0.89 -19.00 8.32
C ASN A 86 -0.11 -18.30 9.27
N PRO A 87 -0.19 -18.67 10.57
CA PRO A 87 -1.17 -18.11 11.50
C PRO A 87 -1.11 -16.58 11.67
N GLN A 88 0.07 -15.97 11.54
CA GLN A 88 0.22 -14.52 11.60
C GLN A 88 -0.39 -13.85 10.37
N VAL A 89 -0.16 -14.42 9.19
CA VAL A 89 -0.76 -13.92 7.94
C VAL A 89 -2.28 -14.08 8.00
N ARG A 90 -2.79 -15.23 8.48
CA ARG A 90 -4.23 -15.43 8.68
C ARG A 90 -4.85 -14.32 9.54
N ARG A 91 -4.29 -14.05 10.73
CA ARG A 91 -4.81 -13.00 11.62
C ARG A 91 -4.81 -11.62 10.99
N MET A 92 -3.76 -11.29 10.23
CA MET A 92 -3.67 -10.02 9.50
C MET A 92 -4.75 -9.94 8.41
N THR A 93 -4.93 -10.98 7.63
CA THR A 93 -5.92 -11.03 6.55
C THR A 93 -7.36 -10.95 7.09
N GLU A 94 -7.66 -11.65 8.18
CA GLU A 94 -8.96 -11.53 8.86
C GLU A 94 -9.18 -10.12 9.43
N LYS A 95 -8.13 -9.45 9.92
CA LYS A 95 -8.21 -8.04 10.35
C LYS A 95 -8.57 -7.13 9.18
N ILE A 96 -7.93 -7.32 8.02
CA ILE A 96 -8.25 -6.59 6.79
C ILE A 96 -9.73 -6.77 6.43
N GLN A 97 -10.25 -7.99 6.44
CA GLN A 97 -11.67 -8.24 6.14
C GLN A 97 -12.60 -7.52 7.12
N ARG A 98 -12.32 -7.60 8.43
CA ARG A 98 -13.16 -6.96 9.46
C ARG A 98 -13.17 -5.44 9.37
N GLU A 99 -12.08 -4.83 8.91
CA GLU A 99 -11.93 -3.37 8.89
C GLU A 99 -12.43 -2.75 7.59
N GLN A 100 -12.17 -3.38 6.44
CA GLN A 100 -12.49 -2.76 5.16
C GLN A 100 -13.97 -2.83 4.78
N GLY A 101 -14.72 -3.84 5.25
CA GLY A 101 -16.17 -3.91 5.03
C GLY A 101 -16.93 -2.69 5.57
N PRO A 102 -16.79 -2.36 6.87
CA PRO A 102 -17.39 -1.14 7.44
C PRO A 102 -16.91 0.16 6.78
N GLU A 103 -15.66 0.25 6.33
CA GLU A 103 -15.16 1.41 5.60
C GLU A 103 -15.84 1.59 4.23
N ILE A 104 -16.12 0.48 3.52
CA ILE A 104 -16.90 0.50 2.29
C ILE A 104 -18.32 1.04 2.54
N GLU A 105 -19.00 0.58 3.59
CA GLU A 105 -20.35 1.07 3.95
C GLU A 105 -20.34 2.56 4.28
N LYS A 106 -19.35 3.00 5.07
CA LYS A 106 -19.16 4.41 5.41
C LYS A 106 -18.96 5.26 4.16
N MET A 107 -18.09 4.84 3.26
CA MET A 107 -17.82 5.53 2.01
C MET A 107 -19.03 5.61 1.08
N GLN A 108 -19.81 4.54 0.98
CA GLN A 108 -21.07 4.55 0.24
C GLN A 108 -22.10 5.51 0.86
N SER A 109 -22.16 5.58 2.20
CA SER A 109 -23.04 6.52 2.90
C SER A 109 -22.68 7.99 2.60
N TRP A 110 -21.39 8.31 2.45
CA TRP A 110 -20.93 9.64 2.06
C TRP A 110 -21.36 9.98 0.63
N LEU A 111 -21.17 9.06 -0.33
CA LEU A 111 -21.60 9.30 -1.72
C LEU A 111 -23.11 9.53 -1.84
N ALA A 112 -23.91 8.81 -1.03
CA ALA A 112 -25.34 9.03 -0.94
C ALA A 112 -25.68 10.40 -0.34
N ALA A 113 -25.06 10.77 0.78
CA ALA A 113 -25.26 12.05 1.43
C ALA A 113 -24.87 13.25 0.55
N TRP A 114 -23.83 13.10 -0.27
CA TRP A 114 -23.36 14.12 -1.21
C TRP A 114 -24.10 14.11 -2.54
N ASN A 115 -25.06 13.20 -2.73
CA ASN A 115 -25.78 12.99 -3.98
C ASN A 115 -24.83 12.83 -5.18
N ALA A 116 -23.67 12.19 -4.95
CA ALA A 116 -22.57 12.10 -5.90
C ALA A 116 -22.67 10.89 -6.85
N GLY A 117 -23.76 10.11 -6.75
CA GLY A 117 -23.93 8.84 -7.43
C GLY A 117 -23.05 7.73 -6.85
N PRO A 118 -23.27 6.47 -7.26
CA PRO A 118 -22.51 5.34 -6.73
C PRO A 118 -21.03 5.41 -7.10
N ALA A 119 -20.20 4.68 -6.35
CA ALA A 119 -18.82 4.42 -6.75
C ALA A 119 -18.79 3.58 -8.03
N MET A 120 -17.66 3.61 -8.73
CA MET A 120 -17.45 2.72 -9.88
C MET A 120 -17.51 1.26 -9.40
N SER A 121 -18.05 0.38 -10.24
CA SER A 121 -18.00 -1.05 -9.94
C SER A 121 -16.56 -1.55 -9.95
N LEU A 122 -16.31 -2.61 -9.18
CA LEU A 122 -15.00 -3.26 -9.15
C LEU A 122 -14.55 -3.72 -10.56
N GLU A 123 -15.47 -4.21 -11.39
CA GLU A 123 -15.16 -4.63 -12.76
C GLU A 123 -14.68 -3.46 -13.63
N GLN A 124 -15.37 -2.32 -13.55
CA GLN A 124 -14.95 -1.09 -14.24
C GLN A 124 -13.57 -0.62 -13.74
N ALA A 125 -13.33 -0.66 -12.42
CA ALA A 125 -12.05 -0.28 -11.83
C ALA A 125 -10.90 -1.22 -12.26
N GLN A 126 -11.16 -2.52 -12.40
CA GLN A 126 -10.19 -3.49 -12.89
C GLN A 126 -9.85 -3.27 -14.37
N GLY A 127 -10.83 -2.86 -15.18
CA GLY A 127 -10.59 -2.45 -16.58
C GLY A 127 -9.60 -1.29 -16.70
N MET A 128 -9.62 -0.35 -15.76
CA MET A 128 -8.67 0.77 -15.71
C MET A 128 -7.25 0.34 -15.28
N GLN A 129 -7.12 -0.66 -14.41
CA GLN A 129 -5.83 -1.23 -14.00
C GLN A 129 -5.17 -2.05 -15.13
N GLY A 130 -5.98 -2.69 -15.98
CA GLY A 130 -5.50 -3.47 -17.14
C GLY A 130 -4.75 -2.63 -18.18
N LEU A 131 -5.00 -1.33 -18.26
CA LEU A 131 -4.30 -0.40 -19.17
C LEU A 131 -2.89 -0.01 -18.69
N LEU A 132 -2.54 -0.29 -17.42
CA LEU A 132 -1.18 -0.08 -16.86
C LEU A 132 -0.41 -1.39 -16.67
N SER A 133 -0.93 -2.51 -17.18
CA SER A 133 -0.19 -3.77 -17.25
C SER A 133 0.46 -3.90 -18.63
N PRO A 134 1.76 -4.26 -18.75
CA PRO A 134 2.29 -4.66 -20.04
C PRO A 134 1.42 -5.80 -20.57
N ALA A 135 0.98 -5.70 -21.82
CA ALA A 135 0.16 -6.70 -22.48
C ALA A 135 0.65 -8.12 -22.13
N PRO A 136 -0.27 -9.08 -21.89
CA PRO A 136 0.14 -10.44 -21.57
C PRO A 136 1.11 -10.90 -22.65
N ARG A 137 2.37 -11.18 -22.26
CA ARG A 137 3.26 -11.96 -23.11
C ARG A 137 2.56 -13.29 -23.27
N THR A 138 1.89 -13.46 -24.40
CA THR A 138 1.41 -14.73 -24.86
C THR A 138 2.66 -15.61 -24.95
N SER A 139 2.90 -16.41 -23.91
CA SER A 139 3.81 -17.53 -24.01
C SER A 139 3.18 -18.48 -25.01
N SER A 140 3.54 -18.31 -26.28
CA SER A 140 3.29 -19.29 -27.32
C SER A 140 4.12 -20.53 -26.99
N SER A 141 3.55 -21.41 -26.18
CA SER A 141 3.97 -22.80 -26.07
C SER A 141 3.79 -23.46 -27.45
N GLY A 142 4.85 -23.46 -28.24
CA GLY A 142 4.99 -24.38 -29.37
C GLY A 142 5.53 -25.72 -28.87
N PRO A 143 5.08 -26.87 -29.41
CA PRO A 143 5.61 -28.17 -29.06
C PRO A 143 6.95 -28.39 -29.80
N GLY A 144 8.06 -28.31 -29.07
CA GLY A 144 9.40 -28.61 -29.55
C GLY A 144 9.91 -29.90 -28.91
N THR A 145 10.09 -30.91 -29.76
CA THR A 145 10.52 -32.28 -29.49
C THR A 145 11.96 -32.39 -28.95
N GLY A 146 12.17 -33.31 -28.00
CA GLY A 146 13.32 -34.23 -27.90
C GLY A 146 14.72 -33.66 -27.66
N GLY A 147 15.34 -34.02 -26.52
CA GLY A 147 16.75 -33.71 -26.28
C GLY A 147 17.22 -33.99 -24.85
N GLU A 148 17.27 -35.27 -24.49
CA GLU A 148 18.07 -35.85 -23.42
C GLU A 148 19.49 -35.25 -23.29
N ASN A 149 19.88 -34.81 -22.07
CA ASN A 149 21.26 -34.88 -21.65
C ASN A 149 21.37 -35.04 -20.13
N THR A 150 21.87 -36.21 -19.74
CA THR A 150 22.29 -36.60 -18.40
C THR A 150 23.61 -35.95 -17.99
N LEU A 151 23.87 -35.94 -16.67
CA LEU A 151 25.17 -35.70 -16.00
C LEU A 151 25.68 -34.25 -15.92
N SER A 152 25.78 -33.69 -14.71
CA SER A 152 26.96 -33.91 -13.86
C SER A 152 26.88 -33.14 -12.54
N ARG A 153 27.28 -33.82 -11.46
CA ARG A 153 27.47 -33.32 -10.09
C ARG A 153 28.79 -32.55 -10.01
N SER A 154 28.77 -31.33 -9.45
CA SER A 154 29.85 -30.65 -8.70
C SER A 154 29.28 -29.27 -8.29
N GLY A 155 29.07 -28.90 -7.03
CA GLY A 155 29.98 -28.98 -5.90
C GLY A 155 30.86 -27.73 -5.88
N VAL A 156 30.44 -26.65 -5.20
CA VAL A 156 31.33 -25.64 -4.59
C VAL A 156 30.57 -24.77 -3.60
N ALA A 157 31.06 -24.79 -2.36
CA ALA A 157 30.65 -23.94 -1.26
C ALA A 157 31.06 -22.48 -1.49
N ALA A 158 30.23 -21.53 -1.05
CA ALA A 158 30.60 -20.12 -0.95
C ALA A 158 30.30 -19.61 0.47
N THR A 159 31.35 -19.74 1.28
CA THR A 159 31.73 -19.09 2.54
C THR A 159 30.95 -17.85 2.97
N SER A 160 30.30 -17.97 4.12
CA SER A 160 29.89 -16.89 5.02
C SER A 160 31.11 -16.06 5.47
N ARG A 161 31.16 -14.77 5.13
CA ARG A 161 32.08 -13.82 5.78
C ARG A 161 31.34 -13.05 6.87
N ARG A 162 31.77 -13.31 8.11
CA ARG A 162 31.38 -12.62 9.33
C ARG A 162 32.31 -11.41 9.50
N CYS A 163 31.73 -10.24 9.75
CA CYS A 163 32.48 -9.03 10.08
C CYS A 163 33.05 -9.14 11.50
N THR A 164 34.33 -8.82 11.65
CA THR A 164 34.95 -8.38 12.92
C THR A 164 34.80 -6.87 13.05
#